data_AF-A0AAX0IV99-F1
#
_entry.id   AF-A0AAX0IV99-F1
#
_cell.length_a   1.000
_cell.length_b   1.000
_cell.length_c   1.000
_cell.angle_alpha   90.00
_cell.angle_beta   90.00
_cell.angle_gamma   90.00
#
_symmetry.space_group_name_H-M   'P 1'
#
loop_
_entity.id
_entity.type
_entity.pdbx_description
1 polymer ?
#
loop_
_entity_poly.entity_id
_entity_poly.type
_entity_poly.pdbx_seq_one_letter_code
_entity_poly.pdbx_strand_id
1 'polypeptide(L)'
;MEKATIDYYEPIFLEVVKRNPEKFVDLIKPFIDSRSRQRWITTEELCAEIGTSSSAWLKSDVRNHPVVVAARRVDTRPYKYKADHIEAIQKVWDERKERRR
;
A
#
# COMPACT_ATOMS: atom_id res chain seq x y z
N MET A 1 4.71 26.82 -23.86
CA MET A 1 4.78 25.74 -24.88
C MET A 1 4.20 24.42 -24.38
N GLU A 2 4.30 24.09 -23.08
CA GLU A 2 3.85 22.79 -22.56
C GLU A 2 2.32 22.58 -22.66
N LYS A 3 1.51 23.60 -22.37
CA LYS A 3 0.03 23.49 -22.37
C LYS A 3 -0.54 23.13 -23.75
N ALA A 4 -0.11 23.85 -24.79
CA ALA A 4 -0.53 23.61 -26.17
C ALA A 4 -0.11 22.23 -26.70
N THR A 5 0.95 21.64 -26.15
CA THR A 5 1.41 20.30 -26.53
C THR A 5 0.51 19.24 -25.88
N ILE A 6 0.15 19.42 -24.61
CA ILE A 6 -0.78 18.53 -23.89
C ILE A 6 -2.16 18.57 -24.54
N ASP A 7 -2.69 19.76 -24.83
CA ASP A 7 -4.00 19.95 -25.46
C ASP A 7 -4.10 19.28 -26.85
N TYR A 8 -2.97 19.15 -27.56
CA TYR A 8 -2.90 18.46 -28.85
C TYR A 8 -2.94 16.94 -28.72
N TYR A 9 -2.20 16.37 -27.77
CA TYR A 9 -2.09 14.92 -27.60
C TYR A 9 -3.22 14.31 -26.77
N GLU A 10 -3.87 15.08 -25.90
CA GLU A 10 -4.98 14.62 -25.07
C GLU A 10 -6.12 13.93 -25.86
N PRO A 11 -6.70 14.53 -26.93
CA PRO A 11 -7.77 13.87 -27.67
C PRO A 11 -7.32 12.58 -28.35
N ILE A 12 -6.09 12.55 -28.89
CA ILE A 12 -5.50 11.38 -29.55
C ILE A 12 -5.30 10.26 -28.53
N PHE A 13 -4.74 10.58 -27.37
CA PHE A 13 -4.53 9.65 -26.28
C PHE A 13 -5.86 9.04 -25.79
N LEU A 14 -6.87 9.89 -25.55
CA LEU A 14 -8.19 9.43 -25.10
C LEU A 14 -8.86 8.50 -26.12
N GLU A 15 -8.69 8.77 -27.42
CA GLU A 15 -9.23 7.91 -28.47
C GLU A 15 -8.52 6.55 -28.52
N VAL A 16 -7.19 6.51 -28.37
CA VAL A 16 -6.41 5.27 -28.31
C VAL A 16 -6.80 4.43 -27.10
N VAL A 17 -6.95 5.05 -25.92
CA VAL A 17 -7.39 4.38 -24.69
C VAL A 17 -8.80 3.81 -24.86
N LYS A 18 -9.73 4.57 -25.46
CA LYS A 18 -11.10 4.07 -25.74
C LYS A 18 -11.12 2.86 -26.66
N ARG A 19 -10.24 2.81 -27.65
CA ARG A 19 -10.16 1.69 -28.62
C ARG A 19 -9.52 0.44 -28.01
N ASN A 20 -8.64 0.58 -27.02
CA ASN A 20 -7.89 -0.54 -26.43
C ASN A 20 -7.79 -0.40 -24.90
N PRO A 21 -8.91 -0.47 -24.15
CA PRO A 21 -8.91 -0.22 -22.72
C PRO A 21 -8.08 -1.24 -21.94
N GLU A 22 -8.13 -2.52 -22.31
CA GLU A 22 -7.39 -3.60 -21.63
C GLU A 22 -5.87 -3.41 -21.73
N LYS A 23 -5.36 -3.12 -22.94
CA LYS A 23 -3.93 -2.85 -23.16
C LYS A 23 -3.44 -1.63 -22.38
N PHE A 24 -4.28 -0.60 -22.28
CA PHE A 24 -3.95 0.57 -21.47
C PHE A 24 -3.87 0.20 -19.99
N VAL A 25 -4.86 -0.54 -19.47
CA VAL A 25 -4.86 -1.04 -18.09
C VAL A 25 -3.60 -1.86 -17.81
N ASP A 26 -3.25 -2.81 -18.67
CA ASP A 26 -2.05 -3.64 -18.51
C ASP A 26 -0.76 -2.80 -18.52
N LEU A 27 -0.70 -1.75 -19.35
CA LEU A 27 0.45 -0.87 -19.44
C LEU A 27 0.60 0.03 -18.20
N ILE A 28 -0.50 0.50 -17.60
CA ILE A 28 -0.46 1.35 -16.40
C ILE A 28 -0.39 0.57 -15.09
N LYS A 29 -0.88 -0.67 -15.06
CA LYS A 29 -0.98 -1.50 -13.85
C LYS A 29 0.34 -1.62 -13.07
N PRO A 30 1.51 -1.86 -13.71
CA PRO A 30 2.79 -1.86 -13.00
C PRO A 30 3.10 -0.56 -12.26
N PHE A 31 2.69 0.58 -12.83
CA PHE A 31 2.91 1.91 -12.26
C PHE A 31 1.92 2.25 -11.14
N ILE A 32 0.70 1.71 -11.21
CA ILE A 32 -0.27 1.79 -10.11
C ILE A 32 0.21 0.95 -8.93
N ASP A 33 0.62 -0.29 -9.20
CA ASP A 33 1.09 -1.24 -8.19
C ASP A 33 2.43 -0.84 -7.56
N SER A 34 3.31 -0.13 -8.28
CA SER A 34 4.54 0.42 -7.71
C SER A 34 4.23 1.58 -6.77
N ARG A 35 3.24 2.42 -7.11
CA ARG A 35 2.86 3.60 -6.32
C ARG A 35 2.11 3.21 -5.05
N SER A 36 1.30 2.16 -5.11
CA SER A 36 0.66 1.57 -3.92
C SER A 36 1.70 0.96 -2.96
N ARG A 37 2.73 0.29 -3.49
CA ARG A 37 3.83 -0.28 -2.68
C ARG A 37 4.72 0.76 -2.01
N GLN A 38 4.90 1.93 -2.64
CA GLN A 38 5.65 3.06 -2.05
C GLN A 38 4.83 3.91 -1.07
N ARG A 39 3.53 3.62 -0.91
CA ARG A 39 2.64 4.38 -0.03
C ARG A 39 2.85 3.97 1.43
N TRP A 40 2.75 4.97 2.31
CA TRP A 40 2.60 4.76 3.74
C TRP A 40 1.13 4.56 4.08
N ILE A 41 0.82 3.47 4.77
CA ILE A 41 -0.54 3.13 5.21
C ILE A 41 -0.73 3.45 6.69
N THR A 42 -1.97 3.74 7.08
CA THR A 42 -2.34 3.99 8.47
C THR A 42 -2.36 2.69 9.28
N THR A 43 -2.44 2.82 10.60
CA THR A 43 -2.64 1.65 11.48
C THR A 43 -3.97 0.95 11.17
N GLU A 44 -5.01 1.69 10.80
CA GLU A 44 -6.33 1.14 10.47
C GLU A 44 -6.31 0.35 9.16
N GLU A 45 -5.67 0.91 8.12
CA GLU A 45 -5.46 0.22 6.85
C GLU A 45 -4.64 -1.06 7.05
N LEU A 46 -3.54 -1.00 7.82
CA LEU A 46 -2.75 -2.19 8.16
C LEU A 46 -3.60 -3.25 8.85
N CYS A 47 -4.41 -2.86 9.83
CA CYS A 47 -5.25 -3.80 10.57
C CYS A 47 -6.30 -4.46 9.67
N ALA A 48 -6.89 -3.70 8.74
CA ALA A 48 -7.82 -4.23 7.76
C ALA A 48 -7.17 -5.28 6.85
N GLU A 49 -5.97 -4.99 6.34
CA GLU A 49 -5.20 -5.90 5.48
C GLU A 49 -4.83 -7.20 6.20
N ILE A 50 -4.39 -7.12 7.47
CA ILE A 50 -3.96 -8.31 8.22
C ILE A 50 -5.09 -9.04 8.95
N GLY A 51 -6.34 -8.64 8.72
CA GLY A 51 -7.52 -9.26 9.32
C GLY A 51 -7.59 -9.11 10.85
N THR A 52 -7.23 -7.94 11.39
CA THR A 52 -7.34 -7.63 12.83
C THR A 52 -8.02 -6.29 13.10
N SER A 53 -8.27 -5.97 14.37
CA SER A 53 -8.79 -4.67 14.79
C SER A 53 -7.68 -3.77 15.34
N SER A 54 -7.82 -2.45 15.15
CA SER A 54 -6.89 -1.46 15.72
C SER A 54 -6.72 -1.62 17.23
N SER A 55 -7.77 -2.01 17.95
CA SER A 55 -7.72 -2.28 19.39
C SER A 55 -6.89 -3.52 19.75
N ALA A 56 -6.98 -4.59 18.97
CA ALA A 56 -6.17 -5.80 19.17
C ALA A 56 -4.70 -5.53 18.83
N TRP A 57 -4.46 -4.81 17.73
CA TRP A 57 -3.14 -4.32 17.36
C TRP A 57 -2.54 -3.43 18.46
N LEU A 58 -3.32 -2.44 18.93
CA LEU A 58 -3.31 -1.72 20.23
C LEU A 58 -2.50 -2.40 21.34
N LYS A 59 -2.97 -3.60 21.67
CA LYS A 59 -2.57 -4.35 22.86
C LYS A 59 -1.53 -5.42 22.56
N SER A 60 -1.13 -5.56 21.30
CA SER A 60 -0.24 -6.61 20.83
C SER A 60 1.23 -6.23 21.03
N ASP A 61 2.04 -7.17 21.51
CA ASP A 61 3.51 -7.09 21.54
C ASP A 61 4.14 -7.05 20.14
N VAL A 62 3.47 -7.61 19.14
CA VAL A 62 3.89 -7.59 17.72
C VAL A 62 4.20 -6.18 17.21
N ARG A 63 3.51 -5.15 17.73
CA ARG A 63 3.76 -3.74 17.39
C ARG A 63 5.19 -3.26 17.67
N ASN A 64 5.89 -3.97 18.56
CA ASN A 64 7.26 -3.70 18.99
C ASN A 64 8.26 -4.70 18.40
N HIS A 65 7.81 -5.65 17.58
CA HIS A 65 8.69 -6.59 16.90
C HIS A 65 9.67 -5.84 15.97
N PRO A 66 10.96 -6.21 15.90
CA PRO A 66 11.96 -5.48 15.11
C PRO A 66 11.53 -5.24 13.65
N VAL A 67 10.91 -6.24 13.02
CA VAL A 67 10.37 -6.14 11.64
C VAL A 67 9.29 -5.05 11.54
N VAL A 68 8.37 -5.01 12.49
CA VAL A 68 7.26 -4.02 12.51
C VAL A 68 7.81 -2.63 12.79
N VAL A 69 8.78 -2.51 13.71
CA VAL A 69 9.43 -1.23 14.04
C VAL A 69 10.21 -0.67 12.84
N ALA A 70 10.92 -1.53 12.10
CA ALA A 70 11.64 -1.11 10.89
C ALA A 70 10.71 -0.64 9.75
N ALA A 71 9.51 -1.22 9.67
CA ALA A 71 8.48 -0.83 8.71
C ALA A 71 7.70 0.43 9.13
N ARG A 72 7.89 0.93 10.36
CA ARG A 72 7.09 2.00 10.95
C ARG A 72 7.75 3.37 10.81
N ARG A 73 6.94 4.37 10.46
CA ARG A 73 7.32 5.78 10.51
C ARG A 73 7.23 6.29 11.95
N VAL A 74 8.34 6.75 12.51
CA VAL A 74 8.47 7.18 13.92
C VAL A 74 8.18 8.65 14.16
N ASP A 75 8.19 9.47 13.11
CA ASP A 75 7.89 10.92 13.13
C ASP A 75 6.39 11.24 13.18
N THR A 76 5.51 10.25 12.95
CA THR A 76 4.06 10.45 12.92
C THR A 76 3.33 9.74 14.07
N ARG A 77 2.35 10.42 14.68
CA ARG A 77 1.32 9.80 15.53
C ARG A 77 -0.09 10.18 15.03
N PRO A 78 -1.00 9.23 14.78
CA PRO A 78 -0.82 7.76 14.82
C PRO A 78 0.25 7.26 13.83
N TYR A 79 0.87 6.13 14.15
CA TYR A 79 1.97 5.56 13.35
C TYR A 79 1.49 5.14 11.97
N LYS A 80 2.39 5.28 10.98
CA LYS A 80 2.22 4.80 9.61
C LYS A 80 3.21 3.68 9.30
N TYR A 81 2.87 2.81 8.36
CA TYR A 81 3.68 1.66 7.96
C TYR A 81 3.92 1.66 6.46
N LYS A 82 5.03 1.09 6.00
CA LYS A 82 5.26 0.93 4.56
C LYS A 82 4.36 -0.18 4.00
N ALA A 83 3.66 0.09 2.91
CA ALA A 83 2.75 -0.88 2.28
C ALA A 83 3.48 -2.14 1.77
N ASP A 84 4.70 -1.98 1.25
CA ASP A 84 5.55 -3.10 0.83
C ASP A 84 6.00 -4.03 1.97
N HIS A 85 5.82 -3.64 3.24
CA HIS A 85 6.17 -4.47 4.40
C HIS A 85 4.96 -5.18 5.03
N ILE A 86 3.75 -5.04 4.47
CA ILE A 86 2.53 -5.68 5.00
C ILE A 86 2.70 -7.20 5.10
N GLU A 87 3.23 -7.86 4.07
CA GLU A 87 3.43 -9.32 4.08
C GLU A 87 4.37 -9.78 5.21
N ALA A 88 5.45 -9.03 5.44
CA ALA A 88 6.38 -9.32 6.53
C ALA A 88 5.72 -9.13 7.91
N ILE A 89 4.88 -8.10 8.03
CA ILE A 89 4.11 -7.84 9.26
C ILE A 89 3.07 -8.93 9.49
N GLN A 90 2.37 -9.37 8.44
CA GLN A 90 1.40 -10.47 8.47
C GLN A 90 2.04 -11.74 9.01
N LYS A 91 3.21 -12.12 8.48
CA LYS A 91 3.92 -13.31 8.93
C LYS A 91 4.21 -13.29 10.43
N VAL A 92 4.74 -12.16 10.94
CA VAL A 92 5.01 -11.98 12.38
C VAL A 92 3.71 -12.05 13.20
N TRP A 93 2.62 -11.51 12.66
CA TRP A 93 1.31 -11.55 13.30
C TRP A 93 0.77 -12.98 13.43
N ASP A 94 0.89 -13.79 12.39
CA ASP A 94 0.44 -15.18 12.36
C ASP A 94 1.28 -16.08 13.26
N GLU A 95 2.61 -15.91 13.28
CA GLU A 95 3.52 -16.65 14.17
C GLU A 95 3.21 -16.41 15.67
N ARG A 96 2.69 -15.23 16.03
CA ARG A 96 2.20 -14.96 17.39
C ARG A 96 0.93 -15.76 17.69
N LYS A 97 0.05 -15.95 16.70
CA LYS A 97 -1.20 -16.71 16.85
C LYS A 97 -0.91 -18.20 17.03
N GLU A 98 0.08 -18.73 16.31
CA GLU A 98 0.55 -20.12 16.45
C GLU A 98 1.16 -20.39 17.82
N ARG A 99 1.99 -19.49 18.34
CA ARG A 99 2.54 -19.63 19.71
C ARG A 99 1.51 -19.60 20.84
N ARG A 100 0.27 -19.19 20.55
CA ARG A 100 -0.83 -19.16 21.53
C ARG A 100 -1.78 -20.36 21.41
N ARG A 101 -1.62 -21.19 20.38
CA ARG A 101 -2.33 -22.48 20.23
C ARG A 101 -1.52 -23.59 20.86
#